data_AF-A0A256IBW5-F1
#
_entry.id   AF-A0A256IBW5-F1
#
_cell.length_a   1.000
_cell.length_b   1.000
_cell.length_c   1.000
_cell.angle_alpha   90.00
_cell.angle_beta   90.00
_cell.angle_gamma   90.00
#
_symmetry.space_group_name_H-M   'P 1'
#
loop_
_entity.id
_entity.type
_entity.pdbx_description
1 polymer ?
#
loop_
_entity_poly.entity_id
_entity_poly.type
_entity_poly.pdbx_seq_one_letter_code
_entity_poly.pdbx_strand_id
1 'polypeptide(L)'
;VEELVGGTEGRTVVTSDHGNLIGERIAPLDGKRYGHPLQTDVDGLRRVPWLVVEGSARRRVESEPPRENEDIDGSVVRNRLSDLGYVDL
;
A
#
# COMPACT_ATOMS: atom_id res chain seq x y z
N VAL A 1 -8.75 -9.53 -7.23
CA VAL A 1 -9.43 -8.46 -6.45
C VAL A 1 -10.87 -8.83 -6.16
N GLU A 2 -11.64 -9.27 -7.16
CA GLU A 2 -13.06 -9.67 -6.98
C GLU A 2 -13.26 -10.70 -5.87
N GLU A 3 -12.46 -11.77 -5.85
CA GLU A 3 -12.51 -12.80 -4.80
C GLU A 3 -12.28 -12.21 -3.39
N LEU A 4 -11.29 -11.33 -3.24
CA LEU A 4 -10.99 -10.66 -1.96
C LEU A 4 -12.16 -9.77 -1.54
N VAL A 5 -12.72 -8.99 -2.46
CA VAL A 5 -13.88 -8.14 -2.19
C VAL A 5 -15.08 -8.99 -1.79
N GLY A 6 -15.32 -10.11 -2.48
CA GLY A 6 -16.41 -11.05 -2.15
C GLY A 6 -16.24 -11.76 -0.82
N GLY A 7 -15.00 -11.98 -0.37
CA GLY A 7 -14.68 -12.55 0.94
C GLY A 7 -14.61 -11.53 2.09
N THR A 8 -14.73 -10.22 1.80
CA THR A 8 -14.59 -9.18 2.82
C THR A 8 -15.95 -8.65 3.25
N GLU A 9 -16.21 -8.63 4.56
CA GLU A 9 -17.40 -7.99 5.12
C GLU A 9 -17.21 -6.46 5.25
N GLY A 10 -18.28 -5.72 4.95
CA GLY A 10 -18.34 -4.27 5.05
C GLY A 10 -18.02 -3.53 3.75
N ARG A 11 -18.01 -2.20 3.86
CA ARG A 11 -17.69 -1.31 2.73
C ARG A 11 -16.22 -1.41 2.38
N THR A 12 -15.92 -1.69 1.12
CA THR A 12 -14.56 -1.84 0.60
C THR A 12 -14.27 -0.72 -0.39
N VAL A 13 -13.06 -0.16 -0.35
CA VAL A 13 -12.56 0.75 -1.38
C VAL A 13 -11.41 0.06 -2.11
N VAL A 14 -11.49 0.02 -3.44
CA VAL A 14 -10.40 -0.42 -4.30
C VAL A 14 -9.81 0.80 -4.99
N THR A 15 -8.51 1.02 -4.79
CA THR A 15 -7.73 2.10 -5.40
C THR A 15 -6.38 1.57 -5.88
N SER A 16 -5.69 2.36 -6.69
CA SER A 16 -4.28 2.13 -7.04
C SER A 16 -3.38 3.06 -6.22
N ASP A 17 -2.13 2.67 -6.03
CA ASP A 17 -1.08 3.51 -5.46
C ASP A 17 -0.62 4.59 -6.46
N HIS A 18 -0.54 4.22 -7.74
CA HIS A 18 -0.26 5.12 -8.85
C HIS A 18 -0.93 4.68 -10.16
N GLY A 19 -0.87 5.55 -11.17
CA GLY A 19 -1.22 5.25 -12.56
C GLY A 19 -0.01 4.75 -13.35
N ASN A 20 -0.14 4.59 -14.68
CA ASN A 20 0.96 4.09 -15.51
C ASN A 20 0.86 4.66 -16.93
N LEU A 21 1.98 5.15 -17.46
CA LEU A 21 2.08 5.60 -18.84
C LEU A 21 2.17 4.39 -19.78
N ILE A 22 1.41 4.43 -20.87
CA ILE A 22 1.32 3.39 -21.90
C ILE A 22 1.69 3.91 -23.30
N GLY A 23 2.32 5.07 -23.39
CA GLY A 23 2.84 5.65 -24.63
C GLY A 23 2.42 7.10 -24.88
N GLU A 24 1.99 7.79 -23.83
CA GLU A 24 1.59 9.19 -23.86
C GLU A 24 2.78 10.10 -24.18
N ARG A 25 2.46 11.24 -24.80
CA ARG A 25 3.38 12.37 -24.93
C ARG A 25 3.07 13.35 -23.82
N ILE A 26 4.03 13.54 -22.91
CA ILE A 26 3.83 14.37 -21.71
C ILE A 26 4.36 15.81 -21.87
N ALA A 27 5.15 16.08 -22.91
CA ALA A 27 5.57 17.43 -23.29
C ALA A 27 5.76 17.56 -24.82
N PRO A 28 5.71 18.78 -25.40
CA PRO A 28 5.72 18.99 -26.85
C PRO A 28 6.91 18.35 -27.60
N LEU A 29 8.09 18.30 -26.98
CA LEU A 29 9.32 17.76 -27.57
C LEU A 29 9.75 16.40 -26.98
N ASP A 30 8.97 15.85 -26.06
CA ASP A 30 9.25 14.52 -25.51
C ASP A 30 8.84 13.41 -26.50
N GLY A 31 9.62 12.34 -26.54
CA GLY A 31 9.16 11.07 -27.12
C GLY A 31 8.00 10.49 -26.31
N LYS A 32 7.44 9.37 -26.79
CA LYS A 32 6.47 8.60 -26.00
C LYS A 32 7.12 8.11 -24.70
N ARG A 33 6.39 8.22 -23.58
CA ARG A 33 6.82 7.74 -22.27
C ARG A 33 5.99 6.53 -21.85
N TYR A 34 6.60 5.67 -21.04
CA TYR A 34 6.02 4.41 -20.59
C TYR A 34 6.38 4.17 -19.13
N GLY A 35 5.55 3.40 -18.42
CA GLY A 35 5.80 3.07 -17.02
C GLY A 35 5.47 4.22 -16.08
N HIS A 36 6.21 4.31 -14.97
CA HIS A 36 6.11 5.33 -13.94
C HIS A 36 7.50 5.90 -13.62
N PRO A 37 8.12 6.63 -14.59
CA PRO A 37 9.45 7.19 -14.39
C PRO A 37 9.50 8.11 -13.17
N LEU A 38 10.61 8.03 -12.41
CA LEU A 38 10.83 8.86 -11.23
C LEU A 38 10.69 10.34 -11.57
N GLN A 39 10.21 11.12 -10.59
CA GLN A 39 10.10 12.58 -10.67
C GLN A 39 9.25 13.09 -11.85
N THR A 40 8.31 12.28 -12.36
CA THR A 40 7.41 12.66 -13.45
C THR A 40 6.04 13.04 -12.90
N ASP A 41 5.72 14.34 -12.95
CA ASP A 41 4.46 14.88 -12.44
C ASP A 41 3.43 15.04 -13.57
N VAL A 42 2.65 13.99 -13.81
CA VAL A 42 1.59 13.98 -14.83
C VAL A 42 0.35 13.29 -14.30
N ASP A 43 -0.81 13.74 -14.78
CA ASP A 43 -2.10 13.20 -14.37
C ASP A 43 -2.21 11.68 -14.57
N GLY A 44 -1.65 11.14 -15.66
CA GLY A 44 -1.65 9.70 -15.94
C GLY A 44 -0.94 8.83 -14.91
N LEU A 45 -0.11 9.42 -14.05
CA LEU A 45 0.57 8.73 -12.94
C LEU A 45 -0.10 8.96 -11.58
N ARG A 46 -0.94 9.99 -11.44
CA ARG A 46 -1.49 10.44 -10.16
C ARG A 46 -2.99 10.27 -10.03
N ARG A 47 -3.73 10.26 -11.14
CA ARG A 47 -5.18 10.04 -11.14
C ARG A 47 -5.45 8.55 -11.14
N VAL A 48 -5.88 8.05 -9.99
CA VAL A 48 -6.18 6.63 -9.77
C VAL A 48 -7.68 6.44 -9.57
N PRO A 49 -8.22 5.25 -9.90
CA PRO A 49 -9.62 4.95 -9.64
C PRO A 49 -9.90 4.92 -8.14
N TRP A 50 -11.10 5.34 -7.76
CA TRP A 50 -11.64 5.19 -6.41
C TRP A 50 -12.96 4.43 -6.49
N LEU A 51 -12.88 3.11 -6.47
CA LEU A 51 -14.06 2.24 -6.56
C LEU A 51 -14.58 1.93 -5.16
N VAL A 52 -15.78 2.40 -4.87
CA VAL A 52 -16.49 2.03 -3.64
C VAL A 52 -17.37 0.82 -3.92
N VAL A 53 -17.16 -0.26 -3.18
CA VAL A 53 -18.03 -1.43 -3.17
C VAL A 53 -18.77 -1.46 -1.84
N GLU A 54 -20.08 -1.30 -1.89
CA GLU A 54 -20.93 -1.40 -0.71
C GLU A 54 -21.07 -2.87 -0.30
N GLY A 55 -20.78 -3.17 0.96
CA GLY A 55 -20.94 -4.51 1.54
C GLY A 55 -22.36 -4.73 2.07
N SER A 56 -22.70 -6.00 2.33
CA SER A 56 -24.02 -6.39 2.85
C SER A 56 -24.24 -5.97 4.30
N ALA A 57 -23.19 -5.98 5.14
CA ALA A 57 -23.24 -5.58 6.54
C ALA A 57 -21.87 -5.09 7.04
N ARG A 58 -21.87 -4.24 8.08
CA ARG A 58 -20.65 -3.81 8.76
C ARG A 58 -20.13 -4.93 9.66
N ARG A 59 -18.81 -5.18 9.64
CA ARG A 59 -18.15 -6.10 10.57
C ARG A 59 -18.48 -5.78 12.01
N ARG A 60 -18.79 -6.82 12.79
CA ARG A 60 -18.88 -6.73 14.24
C ARG A 60 -17.48 -6.55 14.80
N VAL A 61 -17.29 -5.54 15.63
CA VAL A 61 -16.02 -5.25 16.31
C VAL A 61 -16.22 -5.58 17.79
N GLU A 62 -15.36 -6.44 18.32
CA GLU A 62 -15.34 -6.79 19.74
C GLU A 62 -14.02 -6.34 20.34
N SER A 63 -14.06 -5.87 21.59
CA SER A 63 -12.85 -5.52 22.33
C SER A 63 -12.22 -6.80 22.87
N GLU A 64 -10.96 -7.03 22.55
CA GLU A 64 -10.15 -8.06 23.22
C GLU A 64 -9.35 -7.42 24.37
N PRO A 65 -9.12 -8.15 25.48
CA PRO A 65 -8.21 -7.69 26.51
C PRO A 65 -6.79 -7.56 25.94
N PRO A 66 -5.99 -6.57 26.39
CA PRO A 66 -4.62 -6.43 25.94
C PRO A 66 -3.85 -7.72 26.25
N ARG A 67 -3.11 -8.23 25.26
CA ARG A 67 -2.14 -9.28 25.51
C ARG A 67 -0.93 -8.64 26.19
N GLU A 68 -0.45 -9.25 27.26
CA GLU A 68 0.86 -8.89 27.81
C GLU A 68 1.90 -9.15 26.71
N ASN A 69 2.73 -8.15 26.43
CA ASN A 69 3.87 -8.37 25.57
C ASN A 69 4.85 -9.25 26.33
N GLU A 70 5.34 -10.31 25.69
CA GLU A 70 6.53 -10.98 26.19
C GLU A 70 7.68 -9.97 26.15
N ASP A 71 8.31 -9.73 27.31
CA ASP A 71 9.56 -8.95 27.36
C ASP A 71 10.61 -9.72 26.56
N ILE A 72 10.80 -9.30 25.30
CA ILE A 72 11.86 -9.84 24.45
C ILE A 72 13.18 -9.29 24.99
N ASP A 73 14.10 -10.20 25.31
CA ASP A 73 15.41 -9.85 25.80
C ASP A 73 16.10 -8.83 24.88
N GLY A 74 16.65 -7.77 25.47
CA GLY A 74 17.24 -6.66 24.71
C GLY A 74 18.43 -7.05 23.85
N SER A 75 19.12 -8.17 24.14
CA SER A 75 20.17 -8.70 23.27
C SER A 75 19.59 -9.30 21.99
N VAL A 76 18.42 -9.95 22.04
CA VAL A 76 17.73 -10.47 20.86
C VAL A 76 17.29 -9.34 19.95
N VAL A 77 16.76 -8.25 20.53
CA VAL A 77 16.39 -7.04 19.77
C VAL A 77 17.62 -6.43 19.11
N ARG A 78 18.73 -6.25 19.83
CA ARG A 78 19.96 -5.70 19.27
C ARG A 78 20.54 -6.56 18.15
N ASN A 79 20.60 -7.88 18.32
CA ASN A 79 21.12 -8.79 17.30
C ASN A 79 20.31 -8.70 15.99
N ARG A 80 18.97 -8.72 16.09
CA ARG A 80 18.10 -8.56 14.91
C ARG A 80 18.29 -7.22 14.22
N LEU A 81 18.48 -6.15 15.00
CA LEU A 81 18.75 -4.83 14.44
C LEU A 81 20.15 -4.76 13.79
N SER A 82 21.15 -5.48 14.31
CA SER A 82 22.49 -5.59 13.71
C SER A 82 22.42 -6.35 12.37
N ASP A 83 21.69 -7.48 12.32
CA ASP A 83 21.45 -8.24 11.08
C ASP A 83 20.79 -7.38 9.99
N LEU A 84 19.98 -6.40 10.39
CA LEU A 84 19.31 -5.44 9.50
C LEU A 84 20.14 -4.16 9.23
N GLY A 85 21.32 -4.03 9.83
CA GLY A 85 22.23 -2.89 9.66
C GLY A 85 21.81 -1.62 10.41
N TYR A 86 20.89 -1.73 11.38
CA TYR A 86 20.44 -0.61 12.21
C TYR A 86 21.33 -0.37 13.44
N VAL A 87 22.07 -1.37 13.90
CA VAL A 87 23.06 -1.24 14.98
C VAL A 87 24.32 -2.03 14.64
N ASP A 88 25.33 -1.33 14.14
CA ASP A 88 26.76 -1.51 14.45
C ASP A 88 27.58 -0.56 13.56
N LEU A 89 28.38 0.27 14.24
CA LEU A 89 29.73 0.72 13.90
C LEU A 89 30.62 0.29 15.07
#